data_AF-A0A0A0F4T0-F1
#
_entry.id   AF-A0A0A0F4T0-F1
#
_cell.length_a   1.000
_cell.length_b   1.000
_cell.length_c   1.000
_cell.angle_alpha   90.00
_cell.angle_beta   90.00
_cell.angle_gamma   90.00
#
_symmetry.space_group_name_H-M   'P 1'
#
loop_
_entity.id
_entity.type
_entity.pdbx_description
1 polymer ?
#
loop_
_entity_poly.entity_id
_entity_poly.type
_entity_poly.pdbx_seq_one_letter_code
_entity_poly.pdbx_strand_id
1 'polypeptide(L)'
;MTDADTAAAPGWQGQPHEVVERDGVRYTLLGTAHVSQASVEAVRDAVQSGAFDAVAVELDPQRLQAMTDPDALAKMDLVQVIRNGKTALFAANLALAAYQRRLAEQLGIEPGAELKRAVMEARQRELPVHLIDREVGLTFKRAADRLGFWQRAKMGGGLLAGLFVDEEVADHDIEKLKQGDILASSFSEFASDSPELYDTVIAERDRYMAARLRESHGDAREVLAVVGAGHLQGLAHHLREEPRGPQAVREELEALPKKSDTPWFTIALAVFVLGGFAWGFYRGGLDVGSDLLLQWVIATGALGAIGCAVAGGHPLSILVAFVASPITPLHPALASGTLSALTEAWLRKPTYADFMALRDDVQHITGWWKNRVARVLLNFFLTSLGTAIGVWTGGLKMLGTLFG
;
A
#
# COMPACT_ATOMS: atom_id res chain seq x y z
N MET A 1 39.96 -41.39 0.68
CA MET A 1 39.88 -39.92 0.59
C MET A 1 38.41 -39.59 0.73
N THR A 2 38.05 -39.25 1.97
CA THR A 2 36.75 -38.81 2.52
C THR A 2 35.51 -38.95 1.67
N ASP A 3 34.66 -39.92 2.06
CA ASP A 3 33.21 -39.87 1.87
C ASP A 3 32.69 -38.53 2.41
N ALA A 4 32.16 -37.71 1.52
CA ALA A 4 31.39 -36.54 1.89
C ALA A 4 30.02 -37.04 2.36
N ASP A 5 29.87 -37.13 3.68
CA ASP A 5 28.63 -37.35 4.39
C ASP A 5 27.63 -36.25 3.99
N THR A 6 26.80 -36.52 2.97
CA THR A 6 25.60 -35.73 2.69
C THR A 6 24.62 -36.00 3.83
N ALA A 7 24.78 -35.26 4.93
CA ALA A 7 23.75 -35.19 5.96
C ALA A 7 22.45 -34.77 5.28
N ALA A 8 21.49 -35.70 5.20
CA ALA A 8 20.16 -35.41 4.71
C ALA A 8 19.63 -34.19 5.46
N ALA A 9 19.17 -33.17 4.73
CA ALA A 9 18.55 -32.01 5.34
C ALA A 9 17.47 -32.51 6.32
N PRO A 10 17.46 -32.06 7.58
CA PRO A 10 16.44 -32.49 8.53
C PRO A 10 15.08 -32.17 7.89
N GLY A 11 14.20 -33.18 7.82
CA GLY A 11 12.85 -33.02 7.27
C GLY A 11 12.09 -31.90 7.99
N TRP A 12 10.87 -31.59 7.53
CA TRP A 12 10.13 -30.42 8.01
C TRP A 12 9.97 -30.31 9.54
N GLN A 13 10.04 -31.42 10.27
CA GLN A 13 10.03 -31.44 11.74
C GLN A 13 11.25 -30.74 12.39
N GLY A 14 12.33 -30.52 11.64
CA GLY A 14 13.48 -29.73 12.07
C GLY A 14 13.25 -28.22 12.01
N GLN A 15 12.15 -27.76 11.40
CA GLN A 15 11.75 -26.36 11.40
C GLN A 15 10.90 -26.04 12.65
N PRO A 16 10.82 -24.75 13.07
CA PRO A 16 9.89 -24.32 14.09
C PRO A 16 8.45 -24.72 13.71
N HIS A 17 7.81 -25.53 14.54
CA HIS A 17 6.44 -25.94 14.30
C HIS A 17 5.70 -26.15 15.62
N GLU A 18 4.38 -26.04 15.55
CA GLU A 18 3.50 -26.21 16.69
C GLU A 18 2.24 -26.97 16.26
N VAL A 19 1.74 -27.86 17.12
CA VAL A 19 0.52 -28.63 16.86
C VAL A 19 -0.58 -28.13 17.80
N VAL A 20 -1.73 -27.83 17.22
CA VAL A 20 -2.91 -27.37 17.95
C VAL A 20 -4.12 -28.18 17.51
N GLU A 21 -4.87 -28.73 18.46
CA GLU A 21 -6.15 -29.35 18.18
C GLU A 21 -7.29 -28.43 18.61
N ARG A 22 -8.19 -28.13 17.68
CA ARG A 22 -9.34 -27.26 17.92
C ARG A 22 -10.51 -27.67 17.04
N ASP A 23 -11.72 -27.68 17.61
CA ASP A 23 -12.97 -27.96 16.88
C ASP A 23 -12.95 -29.31 16.12
N GLY A 24 -12.19 -30.30 16.62
CA GLY A 24 -12.05 -31.63 16.02
C GLY A 24 -11.13 -31.68 14.79
N VAL A 25 -10.25 -30.68 14.64
CA VAL A 25 -9.24 -30.58 13.60
C VAL A 25 -7.87 -30.42 14.25
N ARG A 26 -6.88 -31.13 13.72
CA ARG A 26 -5.48 -31.05 14.11
C ARG A 26 -4.75 -30.14 13.14
N TYR A 27 -4.28 -29.00 13.64
CA TYR A 27 -3.53 -28.01 12.89
C TYR A 27 -2.04 -28.18 13.19
N THR A 28 -1.24 -28.45 12.15
CA THR A 28 0.22 -28.39 12.21
C THR A 28 0.65 -27.04 11.66
N LEU A 29 1.04 -26.12 12.55
CA LEU A 29 1.54 -24.80 12.21
C LEU A 29 3.04 -24.93 11.92
N LEU A 30 3.44 -24.70 10.68
CA LEU A 30 4.83 -24.73 10.23
C LEU A 30 5.35 -23.30 10.08
N GLY A 31 6.27 -22.91 10.97
CA GLY A 31 6.94 -21.62 10.97
C GLY A 31 8.07 -21.58 9.95
N THR A 32 8.05 -20.57 9.09
CA THR A 32 8.99 -20.40 8.00
C THR A 32 9.68 -19.05 8.03
N ALA A 33 10.88 -18.98 7.45
CA ALA A 33 11.55 -17.71 7.18
C ALA A 33 11.37 -17.36 5.70
N HIS A 34 10.78 -16.20 5.41
CA HIS A 34 10.33 -15.78 4.07
C HIS A 34 11.42 -15.61 2.99
N VAL A 35 12.68 -15.84 3.37
CA VAL A 35 13.88 -15.76 2.50
C VAL A 35 14.81 -16.96 2.71
N SER A 36 14.27 -18.11 3.14
CA SER A 36 15.05 -19.31 3.46
C SER A 36 14.76 -20.46 2.51
N GLN A 37 15.79 -20.91 1.79
CA GLN A 37 15.70 -22.10 0.95
C GLN A 37 15.37 -23.36 1.77
N ALA A 38 15.89 -23.45 3.00
CA ALA A 38 15.56 -24.54 3.91
C ALA A 38 14.06 -24.56 4.28
N SER A 39 13.42 -23.38 4.40
CA SER A 39 11.97 -23.31 4.62
C SER A 39 11.18 -23.77 3.39
N VAL A 40 11.64 -23.45 2.17
CA VAL A 40 11.02 -23.94 0.92
C VAL A 40 11.06 -25.47 0.85
N GLU A 41 12.20 -26.06 1.17
CA GLU A 41 12.40 -27.51 1.16
C GLU A 41 11.58 -28.20 2.25
N ALA A 42 11.56 -27.66 3.47
CA ALA A 42 10.72 -28.16 4.55
C ALA A 42 9.23 -28.12 4.19
N VAL A 43 8.74 -27.05 3.57
CA VAL A 43 7.35 -26.97 3.10
C VAL A 43 7.05 -28.05 2.06
N ARG A 44 7.94 -28.23 1.08
CA ARG A 44 7.80 -29.28 0.07
C ARG A 44 7.72 -30.65 0.74
N ASP A 45 8.64 -30.95 1.64
CA ASP A 45 8.70 -32.25 2.32
C ASP A 45 7.47 -32.48 3.23
N ALA A 46 6.97 -31.44 3.90
CA ALA A 46 5.73 -31.50 4.70
C ALA A 46 4.52 -31.84 3.82
N VAL A 47 4.33 -31.08 2.73
CA VAL A 47 3.20 -31.31 1.82
C VAL A 47 3.35 -32.67 1.14
N GLN A 48 4.56 -33.12 0.80
CA GLN A 48 4.82 -34.41 0.15
C GLN A 48 4.69 -35.63 1.07
N SER A 49 4.75 -35.45 2.39
CA SER A 49 4.58 -36.54 3.37
C SER A 49 3.24 -37.29 3.25
N GLY A 50 2.19 -36.62 2.76
CA GLY A 50 0.84 -37.19 2.69
C GLY A 50 0.12 -37.29 4.04
N ALA A 51 0.65 -36.66 5.08
CA ALA A 51 0.03 -36.62 6.41
C ALA A 51 -1.15 -35.63 6.52
N PHE A 52 -1.34 -34.77 5.52
CA PHE A 52 -2.28 -33.64 5.58
C PHE A 52 -3.34 -33.75 4.49
N ASP A 53 -4.56 -33.34 4.82
CA ASP A 53 -5.71 -33.33 3.92
C ASP A 53 -6.12 -31.92 3.46
N ALA A 54 -5.52 -30.86 4.01
CA ALA A 54 -5.59 -29.50 3.49
C ALA A 54 -4.33 -28.68 3.83
N VAL A 55 -4.08 -27.62 3.05
CA VAL A 55 -2.96 -26.70 3.26
C VAL A 55 -3.49 -25.27 3.41
N ALA A 56 -3.12 -24.59 4.48
CA ALA A 56 -3.37 -23.19 4.72
C ALA A 56 -2.08 -22.37 4.59
N VAL A 57 -2.15 -21.15 4.05
CA VAL A 57 -0.98 -20.29 3.85
C VAL A 57 -1.23 -18.85 4.30
N GLU A 58 -0.21 -18.22 4.89
CA GLU A 58 -0.19 -16.79 5.24
C GLU A 58 -0.14 -15.87 4.00
N LEU A 59 -1.17 -15.98 3.15
CA LEU A 59 -1.37 -15.14 1.98
C LEU A 59 -2.83 -14.71 1.89
N ASP A 60 -3.04 -13.51 1.36
CA ASP A 60 -4.33 -13.05 0.87
C ASP A 60 -4.45 -13.29 -0.66
N PRO A 61 -5.65 -13.24 -1.25
CA PRO A 61 -5.85 -13.50 -2.68
C PRO A 61 -5.04 -12.58 -3.61
N GLN A 62 -4.89 -11.29 -3.26
CA GLN A 62 -4.15 -10.33 -4.09
C GLN A 62 -2.66 -10.65 -4.07
N ARG A 63 -2.10 -10.98 -2.89
CA ARG A 63 -0.70 -11.40 -2.77
C ARG A 63 -0.42 -12.68 -3.54
N LEU A 64 -1.28 -13.69 -3.43
CA LEU A 64 -1.11 -14.92 -4.20
C LEU A 64 -1.13 -14.62 -5.71
N GLN A 65 -2.06 -13.79 -6.17
CA GLN A 65 -2.15 -13.38 -7.58
C GLN A 65 -0.88 -12.65 -8.03
N ALA A 66 -0.35 -11.73 -7.23
CA ALA A 66 0.88 -11.01 -7.55
C ALA A 66 2.11 -11.94 -7.66
N MET A 67 2.14 -13.03 -6.90
CA MET A 67 3.22 -14.02 -6.93
C MET A 67 3.08 -15.03 -8.08
N THR A 68 1.87 -15.31 -8.55
CA THR A 68 1.61 -16.27 -9.63
C THR A 68 1.53 -15.63 -11.02
N ASP A 69 1.02 -14.41 -11.12
CA ASP A 69 1.01 -13.61 -12.36
C ASP A 69 1.40 -12.16 -12.03
N PRO A 70 2.71 -11.87 -11.92
CA PRO A 70 3.22 -10.53 -11.63
C PRO A 70 2.78 -9.49 -12.67
N ASP A 71 2.52 -9.93 -13.90
CA ASP A 71 2.07 -9.08 -15.01
C ASP A 71 0.54 -8.83 -14.98
N ALA A 72 -0.24 -9.55 -14.16
CA ALA A 72 -1.70 -9.38 -14.07
C ALA A 72 -2.10 -7.96 -13.64
N LEU A 73 -1.36 -7.37 -12.69
CA LEU A 73 -1.61 -6.01 -12.21
C LEU A 73 -1.23 -4.95 -13.25
N ALA A 74 -0.16 -5.20 -14.01
CA ALA A 74 0.27 -4.32 -15.08
C ALA A 74 -0.70 -4.36 -16.28
N LYS A 75 -1.50 -5.42 -16.42
CA LYS A 75 -2.61 -5.53 -17.39
C LYS A 75 -3.89 -4.80 -16.96
N MET A 76 -3.99 -4.27 -15.74
CA MET A 76 -5.17 -3.49 -15.32
C MET A 76 -5.24 -2.17 -16.10
N ASP A 77 -6.42 -1.87 -16.65
CA ASP A 77 -6.64 -0.70 -17.48
C ASP A 77 -6.44 0.61 -16.67
N LEU A 78 -5.44 1.41 -17.05
CA LEU A 78 -5.06 2.68 -16.44
C LEU A 78 -6.26 3.61 -16.24
N VAL A 79 -7.21 3.57 -17.18
CA VAL A 79 -8.42 4.39 -17.12
C VAL A 79 -9.28 4.00 -15.93
N GLN A 80 -9.38 2.72 -15.59
CA GLN A 80 -10.16 2.26 -14.43
C GLN A 80 -9.49 2.61 -13.10
N VAL A 81 -8.16 2.54 -13.00
CA VAL A 81 -7.44 2.88 -11.76
C VAL A 81 -7.58 4.37 -11.43
N ILE A 82 -7.40 5.24 -12.43
CA ILE A 82 -7.56 6.69 -12.26
C ILE A 82 -9.04 7.05 -11.99
N ARG A 83 -9.98 6.46 -12.74
CA ARG A 83 -11.42 6.72 -12.58
C ARG A 83 -11.95 6.30 -11.21
N ASN A 84 -11.39 5.25 -10.61
CA ASN A 84 -11.81 4.75 -9.30
C ASN A 84 -11.05 5.41 -8.12
N GLY A 85 -10.19 6.39 -8.38
CA GLY A 85 -9.41 7.07 -7.32
C GLY A 85 -8.42 6.15 -6.59
N LYS A 86 -8.05 5.01 -7.19
CA LYS A 86 -7.16 4.00 -6.58
C LYS A 86 -5.68 4.22 -6.90
N THR A 87 -5.31 5.39 -7.40
CA THR A 87 -3.95 5.74 -7.83
C THR A 87 -2.94 5.62 -6.70
N ALA A 88 -3.29 6.02 -5.48
CA ALA A 88 -2.41 5.90 -4.31
C ALA A 88 -2.14 4.45 -3.92
N LEU A 89 -3.18 3.59 -3.89
CA LEU A 89 -3.05 2.16 -3.60
C LEU A 89 -2.22 1.45 -4.67
N PHE A 90 -2.45 1.81 -5.93
CA PHE A 90 -1.69 1.27 -7.05
C PHE A 90 -0.22 1.68 -7.01
N ALA A 91 0.09 2.94 -6.68
CA ALA A 91 1.46 3.40 -6.49
C ALA A 91 2.15 2.70 -5.30
N ALA A 92 1.43 2.47 -4.20
CA ALA A 92 1.94 1.72 -3.06
C ALA A 92 2.26 0.26 -3.42
N ASN A 93 1.38 -0.41 -4.18
CA ASN A 93 1.60 -1.76 -4.67
C ASN A 93 2.81 -1.83 -5.62
N LEU A 94 3.00 -0.83 -6.48
CA LEU A 94 4.17 -0.76 -7.37
C LEU A 94 5.47 -0.57 -6.60
N ALA A 95 5.48 0.32 -5.60
CA ALA A 95 6.64 0.55 -4.74
C ALA A 95 7.01 -0.73 -3.96
N LEU A 96 6.00 -1.42 -3.42
CA LEU A 96 6.20 -2.68 -2.69
C LEU A 96 6.73 -3.78 -3.62
N ALA A 97 6.18 -3.95 -4.82
CA ALA A 97 6.65 -4.92 -5.80
C ALA A 97 8.11 -4.64 -6.24
N ALA A 98 8.47 -3.36 -6.41
CA ALA A 98 9.83 -2.96 -6.74
C ALA A 98 10.82 -3.28 -5.60
N TYR A 99 10.43 -3.03 -4.35
CA TYR A 99 11.23 -3.37 -3.18
C TYR A 99 11.40 -4.89 -3.05
N GLN A 100 10.31 -5.65 -3.18
CA GLN A 100 10.32 -7.12 -3.14
C GLN A 100 11.23 -7.73 -4.21
N ARG A 101 11.21 -7.19 -5.42
CA ARG A 101 12.08 -7.66 -6.51
C ARG A 101 13.56 -7.33 -6.27
N ARG A 102 13.89 -6.15 -5.74
CA ARG A 102 15.27 -5.80 -5.35
C ARG A 102 15.80 -6.74 -4.27
N LEU A 103 14.96 -7.04 -3.26
CA LEU A 103 15.31 -7.98 -2.20
C LEU A 103 15.51 -9.40 -2.75
N ALA A 104 14.66 -9.84 -3.69
CA ALA A 104 14.79 -11.11 -4.39
C ALA A 104 16.10 -11.23 -5.19
N GLU A 105 16.45 -10.18 -5.93
CA GLU A 105 17.68 -10.12 -6.74
C GLU A 105 18.95 -10.11 -5.85
N GLN A 106 18.91 -9.45 -4.68
CA GLN A 106 20.04 -9.40 -3.76
C GLN A 106 20.24 -10.69 -2.95
N LEU A 107 19.16 -11.39 -2.59
CA LEU A 107 19.22 -12.60 -1.77
C LEU A 107 19.19 -13.89 -2.58
N GLY A 108 18.96 -13.83 -3.89
CA GLY A 108 18.85 -14.99 -4.77
C GLY A 108 17.63 -15.89 -4.51
N ILE A 109 16.70 -15.44 -3.66
CA ILE A 109 15.50 -16.16 -3.22
C ILE A 109 14.31 -15.19 -3.33
N GLU A 110 13.24 -15.61 -4.02
CA GLU A 110 11.99 -14.85 -4.14
C GLU A 110 11.32 -14.74 -2.74
N PRO A 111 11.12 -13.54 -2.17
CA PRO A 111 10.43 -13.40 -0.90
C PRO A 111 9.04 -14.05 -0.94
N GLY A 112 8.74 -14.93 0.00
CA GLY A 112 7.50 -15.69 -0.01
C GLY A 112 7.56 -17.00 -0.81
N ALA A 113 8.73 -17.40 -1.32
CA ALA A 113 8.89 -18.63 -2.11
C ALA A 113 8.35 -19.88 -1.39
N GLU A 114 8.44 -19.94 -0.07
CA GLU A 114 7.91 -21.01 0.77
C GLU A 114 6.38 -21.05 0.75
N LEU A 115 5.69 -19.91 0.83
CA LEU A 115 4.23 -19.84 0.74
C LEU A 115 3.75 -20.19 -0.67
N LYS A 116 4.44 -19.68 -1.70
CA LYS A 116 4.18 -20.04 -3.10
C LYS A 116 4.38 -21.53 -3.35
N ARG A 117 5.45 -22.11 -2.80
CA ARG A 117 5.73 -23.55 -2.86
C ARG A 117 4.61 -24.34 -2.22
N ALA A 118 4.15 -23.97 -1.02
CA ALA A 118 3.03 -24.63 -0.34
C ALA A 118 1.79 -24.71 -1.23
N VAL A 119 1.41 -23.59 -1.86
CA VAL A 119 0.24 -23.53 -2.75
C VAL A 119 0.44 -24.41 -4.00
N MET A 120 1.62 -24.37 -4.61
CA MET A 120 1.90 -25.16 -5.82
C MET A 120 1.89 -26.66 -5.53
N GLU A 121 2.57 -27.10 -4.47
CA GLU A 121 2.62 -28.52 -4.08
C GLU A 121 1.23 -29.02 -3.66
N ALA A 122 0.46 -28.22 -2.92
CA ALA A 122 -0.92 -28.57 -2.54
C ALA A 122 -1.81 -28.75 -3.77
N ARG A 123 -1.74 -27.83 -4.75
CA ARG A 123 -2.49 -27.94 -6.01
C ARG A 123 -2.09 -29.15 -6.84
N GLN A 124 -0.80 -29.48 -6.91
CA GLN A 124 -0.33 -30.68 -7.60
C GLN A 124 -0.87 -31.97 -6.98
N ARG A 125 -1.10 -31.97 -5.67
CA ARG A 125 -1.70 -33.07 -4.91
C ARG A 125 -3.22 -33.01 -4.81
N GLU A 126 -3.85 -32.03 -5.45
CA GLU A 126 -5.30 -31.80 -5.37
C GLU A 126 -5.81 -31.57 -3.93
N LEU A 127 -4.95 -31.06 -3.05
CA LEU A 127 -5.32 -30.68 -1.69
C LEU A 127 -6.04 -29.31 -1.70
N PRO A 128 -7.11 -29.14 -0.90
CA PRO A 128 -7.71 -27.84 -0.63
C PRO A 128 -6.65 -26.84 -0.13
N VAL A 129 -6.66 -25.64 -0.71
CA VAL A 129 -5.77 -24.53 -0.31
C VAL A 129 -6.59 -23.42 0.31
N HIS A 130 -6.23 -23.03 1.54
CA HIS A 130 -6.88 -21.96 2.28
C HIS A 130 -5.96 -20.75 2.46
N LEU A 131 -6.45 -19.59 2.02
CA LEU A 131 -5.81 -18.30 2.25
C LEU A 131 -6.31 -17.74 3.57
N ILE A 132 -5.40 -17.62 4.54
CA ILE A 132 -5.76 -17.31 5.94
C ILE A 132 -5.35 -15.92 6.39
N ASP A 133 -4.59 -15.17 5.58
CA ASP A 133 -4.15 -13.81 5.94
C ASP A 133 -5.15 -12.73 5.51
N ARG A 134 -5.11 -11.59 6.20
CA ARG A 134 -5.92 -10.41 5.92
C ARG A 134 -5.32 -9.61 4.77
N GLU A 135 -6.17 -8.94 3.99
CA GLU A 135 -5.70 -8.03 2.94
C GLU A 135 -4.69 -7.01 3.51
N VAL A 136 -3.50 -6.97 2.90
CA VAL A 136 -2.42 -6.07 3.34
C VAL A 136 -2.83 -4.60 3.33
N GLY A 137 -3.59 -4.16 2.33
CA GLY A 137 -4.11 -2.80 2.25
C GLY A 137 -5.00 -2.43 3.45
N LEU A 138 -5.84 -3.37 3.90
CA LEU A 138 -6.70 -3.20 5.07
C LEU A 138 -5.88 -3.16 6.37
N THR A 139 -4.90 -4.06 6.50
CA THR A 139 -3.97 -4.07 7.63
C THR A 139 -3.24 -2.74 7.78
N PHE A 140 -2.66 -2.19 6.70
CA PHE A 140 -1.99 -0.89 6.75
C PHE A 140 -2.95 0.26 7.02
N LYS A 141 -4.17 0.21 6.48
CA LYS A 141 -5.18 1.25 6.74
C LYS A 141 -5.58 1.28 8.21
N ARG A 142 -5.78 0.12 8.83
CA ARG A 142 -6.04 0.01 10.28
C ARG A 142 -4.85 0.49 11.11
N ALA A 143 -3.64 0.09 10.74
CA ALA A 143 -2.42 0.52 11.43
C ALA A 143 -2.27 2.04 11.39
N ALA A 144 -2.45 2.63 10.21
CA ALA A 144 -2.50 4.08 10.06
C ALA A 144 -3.61 4.69 10.92
N ASP A 145 -4.82 4.13 10.90
CA ASP A 145 -5.96 4.66 11.66
C ASP A 145 -5.75 4.68 13.18
N ARG A 146 -4.91 3.79 13.73
CA ARG A 146 -4.49 3.77 15.14
C ARG A 146 -3.47 4.86 15.49
N LEU A 147 -2.70 5.34 14.52
CA LEU A 147 -1.70 6.39 14.74
C LEU A 147 -2.34 7.78 14.83
N GLY A 148 -1.80 8.63 15.71
CA GLY A 148 -2.09 10.06 15.74
C GLY A 148 -1.52 10.79 14.51
N PHE A 149 -2.03 12.00 14.22
CA PHE A 149 -1.59 12.81 13.08
C PHE A 149 -0.06 12.99 13.02
N TRP A 150 0.56 13.28 14.18
CA TRP A 150 2.00 13.48 14.29
C TRP A 150 2.83 12.23 14.02
N GLN A 151 2.40 11.06 14.50
CA GLN A 151 3.09 9.79 14.23
C GLN A 151 2.97 9.40 12.76
N ARG A 152 1.80 9.60 12.14
CA ARG A 152 1.63 9.40 10.69
C ARG A 152 2.57 10.30 9.89
N ALA A 153 2.66 11.58 10.25
CA ALA A 153 3.56 12.52 9.59
C ALA A 153 5.05 12.14 9.78
N LYS A 154 5.43 11.73 10.99
CA LYS A 154 6.80 11.24 11.29
C LYS A 154 7.15 10.01 10.46
N MET A 155 6.25 9.02 10.38
CA MET A 155 6.46 7.82 9.57
C MET A 155 6.51 8.12 8.08
N GLY A 156 5.58 8.94 7.57
CA GLY A 156 5.62 9.39 6.18
C GLY A 156 6.91 10.14 5.85
N GLY A 157 7.38 10.99 6.76
CA GLY A 157 8.65 11.69 6.64
C GLY A 157 9.86 10.76 6.66
N GLY A 158 9.86 9.74 7.53
CA GLY A 158 10.93 8.74 7.62
C GLY A 158 11.02 7.86 6.37
N LEU A 159 9.88 7.38 5.86
CA LEU A 159 9.84 6.63 4.61
C LEU A 159 10.30 7.47 3.41
N LEU A 160 9.88 8.73 3.33
CA LEU A 160 10.36 9.64 2.29
C LEU A 160 11.86 9.87 2.42
N ALA A 161 12.39 10.13 3.62
CA ALA A 161 13.82 10.29 3.85
C ALA A 161 14.59 9.04 3.41
N GLY A 162 14.14 7.84 3.77
CA GLY A 162 14.77 6.58 3.36
C GLY A 162 14.77 6.33 1.84
N LEU A 163 13.83 6.90 1.09
CA LEU A 163 13.84 6.85 -0.39
C LEU A 163 14.83 7.84 -1.02
N PHE A 164 15.28 8.86 -0.28
CA PHE A 164 16.24 9.86 -0.74
C PHE A 164 17.66 9.61 -0.20
N VAL A 165 17.84 8.68 0.73
CA VAL A 165 19.15 8.28 1.25
C VAL A 165 19.66 7.12 0.40
N ASP A 166 20.70 7.36 -0.39
CA ASP A 166 21.54 6.31 -0.96
C ASP A 166 22.30 5.64 0.19
N GLU A 167 21.75 4.54 0.73
CA GLU A 167 22.46 3.71 1.69
C GLU A 167 23.48 2.84 0.94
N GLU A 168 24.69 3.37 0.76
CA GLU A 168 25.89 2.54 0.80
C GLU A 168 25.97 1.99 2.24
N VAL A 169 25.51 0.75 2.42
CA VAL A 169 25.62 0.03 3.69
C VAL A 169 27.10 -0.11 4.01
N ALA A 170 27.58 0.67 4.98
CA ALA A 170 28.93 0.56 5.50
C ALA A 170 29.08 -0.80 6.19
N ASP A 171 30.16 -1.51 5.87
CA ASP A 171 30.50 -2.87 6.35
C ASP A 171 30.38 -3.07 7.88
N HIS A 172 30.32 -1.99 8.67
CA HIS A 172 30.18 -2.03 10.12
C HIS A 172 28.80 -2.51 10.62
N ASP A 173 27.75 -2.46 9.80
CA ASP A 173 26.41 -2.96 10.17
C ASP A 173 26.19 -4.44 9.83
N ILE A 174 27.05 -5.01 8.97
CA ILE A 174 27.01 -6.43 8.60
C ILE A 174 27.46 -7.34 9.75
N GLU A 175 28.28 -6.82 10.67
CA GLU A 175 28.81 -7.61 11.78
C GLU A 175 27.77 -7.79 12.91
N LYS A 176 26.84 -6.84 13.07
CA LYS A 176 25.63 -7.02 13.86
C LYS A 176 24.72 -8.08 13.24
N LEU A 177 24.68 -8.17 11.89
CA LEU A 177 23.89 -9.14 11.09
C LEU A 177 24.25 -10.62 11.29
N LYS A 178 25.38 -10.95 11.94
CA LYS A 178 25.88 -12.33 12.12
C LYS A 178 25.46 -13.02 13.42
N GLN A 179 24.85 -12.31 14.37
CA GLN A 179 24.37 -12.92 15.61
C GLN A 179 22.92 -13.38 15.40
N GLY A 180 22.66 -14.68 15.52
CA GLY A 180 21.45 -15.36 15.04
C GLY A 180 20.11 -15.02 15.70
N ASP A 181 19.93 -13.82 16.26
CA ASP A 181 18.70 -13.39 16.92
C ASP A 181 18.27 -11.94 16.58
N ILE A 182 18.61 -11.50 15.37
CA ILE A 182 18.31 -10.12 14.91
C ILE A 182 16.85 -9.94 14.57
N LEU A 183 16.22 -10.99 14.06
CA LEU A 183 14.79 -10.97 13.84
C LEU A 183 14.08 -10.69 15.17
N ALA A 184 14.28 -11.51 16.21
CA ALA A 184 13.58 -11.30 17.48
C ALA A 184 13.95 -9.97 18.17
N SER A 185 15.22 -9.55 18.13
CA SER A 185 15.64 -8.28 18.75
C SER A 185 15.13 -7.04 18.00
N SER A 186 15.18 -7.01 16.66
CA SER A 186 14.56 -5.94 15.87
C SER A 186 13.02 -5.96 15.95
N PHE A 187 12.41 -7.14 16.06
CA PHE A 187 10.95 -7.28 16.30
C PHE A 187 10.56 -6.78 17.68
N SER A 188 11.36 -7.06 18.72
CA SER A 188 11.14 -6.58 20.09
C SER A 188 11.32 -5.07 20.22
N GLU A 189 12.34 -4.52 19.55
CA GLU A 189 12.57 -3.07 19.48
C GLU A 189 11.42 -2.34 18.75
N PHE A 190 10.97 -2.88 17.60
CA PHE A 190 9.79 -2.36 16.89
C PHE A 190 8.51 -2.44 17.74
N ALA A 191 8.31 -3.54 18.46
CA ALA A 191 7.19 -3.70 19.39
C ALA A 191 7.22 -2.71 20.57
N SER A 192 8.43 -2.34 21.02
CA SER A 192 8.63 -1.39 22.13
C SER A 192 8.41 0.06 21.69
N ASP A 193 8.84 0.41 20.48
CA ASP A 193 8.77 1.78 19.95
C ASP A 193 7.38 2.18 19.43
N SER A 194 6.58 1.20 19.00
CA SER A 194 5.23 1.46 18.47
C SER A 194 4.28 0.28 18.75
N PRO A 195 3.86 0.10 20.02
CA PRO A 195 3.02 -1.03 20.43
C PRO A 195 1.67 -1.06 19.69
N GLU A 196 1.10 0.10 19.33
CA GLU A 196 -0.15 0.16 18.55
C GLU A 196 0.00 -0.37 17.12
N LEU A 197 1.19 -0.20 16.53
CA LEU A 197 1.50 -0.73 15.20
C LEU A 197 1.79 -2.21 15.27
N TYR A 198 2.55 -2.65 16.29
CA TYR A 198 2.79 -4.06 16.52
C TYR A 198 1.47 -4.83 16.70
N ASP A 199 0.55 -4.33 17.55
CA ASP A 199 -0.75 -4.97 17.76
C ASP A 199 -1.53 -5.09 16.44
N THR A 200 -1.51 -4.05 15.61
CA THR A 200 -2.30 -4.04 14.36
C THR A 200 -1.66 -4.83 13.22
N VAL A 201 -0.33 -4.84 13.12
CA VAL A 201 0.41 -5.46 12.01
C VAL A 201 0.75 -6.92 12.31
N ILE A 202 0.80 -7.34 13.57
CA ILE A 202 1.11 -8.72 13.97
C ILE A 202 -0.07 -9.36 14.72
N ALA A 203 -0.40 -8.88 15.92
CA ALA A 203 -1.35 -9.58 16.80
C ALA A 203 -2.80 -9.62 16.25
N GLU A 204 -3.25 -8.58 15.53
CA GLU A 204 -4.52 -8.63 14.80
C GLU A 204 -4.50 -9.66 13.66
N ARG A 205 -3.36 -9.84 12.98
CA ARG A 205 -3.22 -10.85 11.91
C ARG A 205 -3.24 -12.25 12.49
N ASP A 206 -2.58 -12.48 13.63
CA ASP A 206 -2.62 -13.78 14.32
C ASP A 206 -4.05 -14.18 14.68
N ARG A 207 -4.81 -13.24 15.25
CA ARG A 207 -6.25 -13.41 15.53
C ARG A 207 -7.05 -13.70 14.27
N TYR A 208 -6.79 -12.95 13.20
CA TYR A 208 -7.47 -13.14 11.91
C TYR A 208 -7.17 -14.52 11.32
N MET A 209 -5.90 -14.93 11.27
CA MET A 209 -5.46 -16.23 10.77
C MET A 209 -6.04 -17.38 11.59
N ALA A 210 -6.06 -17.26 12.93
CA ALA A 210 -6.69 -18.25 13.80
C ALA A 210 -8.18 -18.41 13.49
N ALA A 211 -8.90 -17.29 13.33
CA ALA A 211 -10.31 -17.29 12.96
C ALA A 211 -10.54 -17.90 11.57
N ARG A 212 -9.68 -17.57 10.59
CA ARG A 212 -9.76 -18.12 9.24
C ARG A 212 -9.51 -19.62 9.21
N LEU A 213 -8.53 -20.13 9.94
CA LEU A 213 -8.27 -21.58 10.06
C LEU A 213 -9.51 -22.33 10.58
N ARG A 214 -10.14 -21.81 11.64
CA ARG A 214 -11.38 -22.37 12.23
C ARG A 214 -12.58 -22.29 11.29
N GLU A 215 -12.60 -21.33 10.36
CA GLU A 215 -13.70 -21.17 9.41
C GLU A 215 -13.50 -22.00 8.13
N SER A 216 -12.26 -22.12 7.67
CA SER A 216 -11.96 -22.61 6.33
C SER A 216 -11.67 -24.11 6.25
N HIS A 217 -11.50 -24.81 7.38
CA HIS A 217 -11.09 -26.22 7.37
C HIS A 217 -12.09 -27.15 6.66
N GLY A 218 -13.37 -26.78 6.53
CA GLY A 218 -14.36 -27.63 5.87
C GLY A 218 -14.40 -29.03 6.48
N ASP A 219 -14.23 -30.06 5.66
CA ASP A 219 -14.17 -31.47 6.09
C ASP A 219 -12.78 -31.96 6.50
N ALA A 220 -11.74 -31.12 6.36
CA ALA A 220 -10.36 -31.47 6.67
C ALA A 220 -10.15 -31.71 8.18
N ARG A 221 -9.29 -32.67 8.52
CA ARG A 221 -8.95 -33.08 9.88
C ARG A 221 -7.48 -32.88 10.21
N GLU A 222 -6.59 -32.90 9.22
CA GLU A 222 -5.14 -32.72 9.37
C GLU A 222 -4.67 -31.57 8.47
N VAL A 223 -4.71 -30.36 9.02
CA VAL A 223 -4.39 -29.13 8.27
C VAL A 223 -2.95 -28.73 8.50
N LEU A 224 -2.17 -28.59 7.42
CA LEU A 224 -0.85 -27.93 7.46
C LEU A 224 -1.02 -26.44 7.24
N ALA A 225 -0.68 -25.60 8.22
CA ALA A 225 -0.67 -24.15 8.09
C ALA A 225 0.77 -23.63 7.97
N VAL A 226 1.13 -23.12 6.79
CA VAL A 226 2.46 -22.53 6.54
C VAL A 226 2.41 -21.03 6.81
N VAL A 227 3.14 -20.59 7.83
CA VAL A 227 3.14 -19.21 8.32
C VAL A 227 4.58 -18.75 8.57
N GLY A 228 4.79 -17.44 8.66
CA GLY A 228 6.05 -16.87 9.11
C GLY A 228 6.32 -17.23 10.58
N ALA A 229 7.58 -17.50 10.92
CA ALA A 229 7.96 -17.92 12.27
C ALA A 229 7.53 -16.91 13.37
N GLY A 230 7.47 -15.62 13.04
CA GLY A 230 7.00 -14.57 13.96
C GLY A 230 5.52 -14.66 14.34
N HIS A 231 4.70 -15.34 13.53
CA HIS A 231 3.27 -15.51 13.77
C HIS A 231 2.95 -16.79 14.54
N LEU A 232 3.89 -17.73 14.66
CA LEU A 232 3.66 -19.09 15.17
C LEU A 232 3.03 -19.08 16.57
N GLN A 233 3.65 -18.38 17.51
CA GLN A 233 3.22 -18.35 18.91
C GLN A 233 1.87 -17.65 19.10
N GLY A 234 1.69 -16.48 18.47
CA GLY A 234 0.45 -15.71 18.58
C GLY A 234 -0.73 -16.43 17.93
N LEU A 235 -0.51 -17.00 16.74
CA LEU A 235 -1.50 -17.81 16.03
C LEU A 235 -1.92 -19.02 16.86
N ALA A 236 -0.97 -19.78 17.40
CA ALA A 236 -1.26 -20.94 18.23
C ALA A 236 -2.05 -20.59 19.48
N HIS A 237 -1.69 -19.48 20.14
CA HIS A 237 -2.42 -18.97 21.29
C HIS A 237 -3.88 -18.63 20.94
N HIS A 238 -4.11 -17.83 19.90
CA HIS A 238 -5.46 -17.45 19.49
C HIS A 238 -6.29 -18.63 18.97
N LEU A 239 -5.66 -19.60 18.33
CA LEU A 239 -6.33 -20.80 17.85
C LEU A 239 -6.83 -21.68 19.02
N ARG A 240 -6.10 -21.73 20.14
CA ARG A 240 -6.51 -22.45 21.36
C ARG A 240 -7.55 -21.71 22.18
N GLU A 241 -7.31 -20.42 22.43
CA GLU A 241 -7.96 -19.70 23.52
C GLU A 241 -9.17 -18.87 23.06
N GLU A 242 -9.24 -18.44 21.80
CA GLU A 242 -10.29 -17.50 21.34
C GLU A 242 -11.70 -18.11 21.48
N PRO A 243 -12.54 -17.60 22.41
CA PRO A 243 -13.85 -18.18 22.68
C PRO A 243 -14.92 -17.71 21.69
N ARG A 244 -14.68 -16.59 20.98
CA ARG A 244 -15.64 -16.03 20.04
C ARG A 244 -15.74 -16.89 18.76
N GLY A 245 -16.88 -16.80 18.08
CA GLY A 245 -17.07 -17.44 16.78
C GLY A 245 -16.13 -16.85 15.72
N PRO A 246 -15.55 -17.66 14.83
CA PRO A 246 -14.54 -17.19 13.87
C PRO A 246 -15.05 -16.09 12.94
N GLN A 247 -16.32 -16.12 12.56
CA GLN A 247 -16.94 -15.10 11.70
C GLN A 247 -16.98 -13.72 12.38
N ALA A 248 -17.33 -13.68 13.68
CA ALA A 248 -17.40 -12.42 14.42
C ALA A 248 -16.03 -11.76 14.56
N VAL A 249 -14.99 -12.57 14.82
CA VAL A 249 -13.60 -12.08 14.88
C VAL A 249 -13.15 -11.55 13.52
N ARG A 250 -13.44 -12.27 12.44
CA ARG A 250 -13.10 -11.85 11.07
C ARG A 250 -13.76 -10.52 10.71
N GLU A 251 -15.07 -10.41 10.91
CA GLU A 251 -15.85 -9.21 10.60
C GLU A 251 -15.38 -7.98 11.37
N GLU A 252 -15.03 -8.14 12.66
CA GLU A 252 -14.45 -7.06 13.48
C GLU A 252 -13.10 -6.57 12.92
N LEU A 253 -12.25 -7.52 12.50
CA LEU A 253 -10.91 -7.24 11.99
C LEU A 253 -10.92 -6.77 10.53
N GLU A 254 -12.03 -6.95 9.81
CA GLU A 254 -12.27 -6.41 8.48
C GLU A 254 -12.99 -5.05 8.49
N ALA A 255 -13.72 -4.74 9.57
CA ALA A 255 -14.40 -3.47 9.71
C ALA A 255 -13.40 -2.30 9.83
N LEU A 256 -13.72 -1.18 9.22
CA LEU A 256 -13.00 0.08 9.40
C LEU A 256 -13.92 1.09 10.08
N PRO A 257 -13.39 1.93 11.01
CA PRO A 257 -14.19 3.00 11.58
C PRO A 257 -14.70 3.92 10.45
N LYS A 258 -16.01 4.11 10.39
CA LYS A 258 -16.64 5.07 9.47
C LYS A 258 -16.14 6.47 9.84
N LYS A 259 -15.21 7.03 9.05
CA LYS A 259 -14.90 8.47 9.14
C LYS A 259 -16.12 9.25 8.64
N SER A 260 -16.31 10.45 9.18
CA SER A 260 -17.36 11.35 8.68
C SER A 260 -17.08 11.65 7.22
N ASP A 261 -18.01 11.29 6.33
CA ASP A 261 -17.94 11.56 4.89
C ASP A 261 -18.19 13.05 4.57
N THR A 262 -18.49 13.87 5.58
CA THR A 262 -18.82 15.28 5.40
C THR A 262 -17.55 16.10 5.12
N PRO A 263 -17.41 16.72 3.95
CA PRO A 263 -16.21 17.47 3.58
C PRO A 263 -16.25 18.88 4.19
N TRP A 264 -16.24 18.97 5.52
CA TRP A 264 -16.44 20.23 6.26
C TRP A 264 -15.46 21.32 5.82
N PHE A 265 -14.21 20.97 5.52
CA PHE A 265 -13.20 21.91 5.06
C PHE A 265 -13.55 22.46 3.66
N THR A 266 -13.97 21.59 2.74
CA THR A 266 -14.44 22.00 1.41
C THR A 266 -15.67 22.90 1.51
N ILE A 267 -16.61 22.57 2.39
CA ILE A 267 -17.80 23.40 2.63
C ILE A 267 -17.39 24.76 3.19
N ALA A 268 -16.52 24.80 4.19
CA ALA A 268 -16.02 26.04 4.78
C ALA A 268 -15.31 26.92 3.74
N LEU A 269 -14.44 26.32 2.91
CA LEU A 269 -13.74 27.02 1.85
C LEU A 269 -14.69 27.54 0.76
N ALA A 270 -15.65 26.72 0.34
CA ALA A 270 -16.65 27.12 -0.65
C ALA A 270 -17.54 28.27 -0.14
N VAL A 271 -18.00 28.19 1.11
CA VAL A 271 -18.77 29.27 1.76
C VAL A 271 -17.92 30.53 1.87
N PHE A 272 -16.65 30.42 2.23
CA PHE A 272 -15.74 31.56 2.29
C PHE A 272 -15.56 32.22 0.92
N VAL A 273 -15.26 31.45 -0.13
CA VAL A 273 -15.04 31.98 -1.50
C VAL A 273 -16.32 32.59 -2.08
N LEU A 274 -17.43 31.85 -2.05
CA LEU A 274 -18.71 32.33 -2.58
C LEU A 274 -19.26 33.50 -1.76
N GLY A 275 -19.10 33.44 -0.44
CA GLY A 275 -19.48 34.53 0.46
C GLY A 275 -18.66 35.80 0.23
N GLY A 276 -17.35 35.66 -0.02
CA GLY A 276 -16.48 36.77 -0.35
C GLY A 276 -16.90 37.48 -1.65
N PHE A 277 -17.23 36.72 -2.70
CA PHE A 277 -17.79 37.31 -3.93
C PHE A 277 -19.14 37.98 -3.69
N ALA A 278 -20.07 37.31 -3.00
CA ALA A 278 -21.39 37.86 -2.72
C ALA A 278 -21.30 39.18 -1.93
N TRP A 279 -20.42 39.24 -0.94
CA TRP A 279 -20.14 40.47 -0.19
C TRP A 279 -19.51 41.55 -1.08
N GLY A 280 -18.57 41.19 -1.94
CA GLY A 280 -17.92 42.12 -2.88
C GLY A 280 -18.94 42.81 -3.78
N PHE A 281 -19.88 42.04 -4.35
CA PHE A 281 -20.98 42.57 -5.14
C PHE A 281 -21.97 43.41 -4.31
N TYR A 282 -22.26 42.99 -3.07
CA TYR A 282 -23.20 43.69 -2.20
C TYR A 282 -22.68 45.06 -1.74
N ARG A 283 -21.40 45.14 -1.33
CA ARG A 283 -20.82 46.35 -0.74
C ARG A 283 -20.15 47.26 -1.76
N GLY A 284 -19.46 46.69 -2.75
CA GLY A 284 -18.65 47.41 -3.73
C GLY A 284 -19.23 47.42 -5.15
N GLY A 285 -20.43 46.87 -5.35
CA GLY A 285 -21.11 46.86 -6.65
C GLY A 285 -20.42 45.97 -7.69
N LEU A 286 -20.75 46.20 -8.97
CA LEU A 286 -20.22 45.40 -10.08
C LEU A 286 -18.71 45.52 -10.24
N ASP A 287 -18.13 46.68 -9.93
CA ASP A 287 -16.69 46.93 -10.13
C ASP A 287 -15.85 46.08 -9.18
N VAL A 288 -16.11 46.16 -7.87
CA VAL A 288 -15.36 45.39 -6.86
C VAL A 288 -15.66 43.90 -6.97
N GLY A 289 -16.92 43.51 -7.17
CA GLY A 289 -17.29 42.10 -7.32
C GLY A 289 -16.65 41.43 -8.54
N SER A 290 -16.62 42.11 -9.69
CA SER A 290 -15.99 41.59 -10.90
C SER A 290 -14.47 41.57 -10.83
N ASP A 291 -13.84 42.56 -10.17
CA ASP A 291 -12.39 42.56 -9.94
C ASP A 291 -11.97 41.41 -9.03
N LEU A 292 -12.69 41.16 -7.93
CA LEU A 292 -12.43 40.01 -7.05
C LEU A 292 -12.55 38.67 -7.79
N LEU A 293 -13.59 38.52 -8.61
CA LEU A 293 -13.80 37.31 -9.42
C LEU A 293 -12.69 37.13 -10.46
N LEU A 294 -12.33 38.20 -11.18
CA LEU A 294 -11.28 38.17 -12.19
C LEU A 294 -9.93 37.83 -11.56
N GLN A 295 -9.61 38.43 -10.43
CA GLN A 295 -8.37 38.16 -9.70
C GLN A 295 -8.32 36.72 -9.20
N TRP A 296 -9.43 36.18 -8.70
CA TRP A 296 -9.51 34.78 -8.31
C TRP A 296 -9.25 33.85 -9.51
N VAL A 297 -9.92 34.09 -10.63
CA VAL A 297 -9.78 33.29 -11.85
C VAL A 297 -8.35 33.36 -12.37
N ILE A 298 -7.73 34.55 -12.41
CA ILE A 298 -6.35 34.70 -12.87
C ILE A 298 -5.38 34.04 -11.90
N ALA A 299 -5.49 34.27 -10.60
CA ALA A 299 -4.57 33.71 -9.60
C ALA A 299 -4.60 32.18 -9.62
N THR A 300 -5.78 31.58 -9.60
CA THR A 300 -5.93 30.11 -9.60
C THR A 300 -5.67 29.51 -10.99
N GLY A 301 -6.28 30.06 -12.03
CA GLY A 301 -6.18 29.60 -13.41
C GLY A 301 -4.76 29.69 -13.96
N ALA A 302 -4.12 30.86 -13.84
CA ALA A 302 -2.78 31.05 -14.39
C ALA A 302 -1.73 30.18 -13.67
N LEU A 303 -1.76 30.10 -12.33
CA LEU A 303 -0.80 29.27 -11.61
C LEU A 303 -1.04 27.76 -11.85
N GLY A 304 -2.29 27.32 -11.97
CA GLY A 304 -2.61 25.95 -12.39
C GLY A 304 -2.09 25.64 -13.80
N ALA A 305 -2.30 26.55 -14.75
CA ALA A 305 -1.81 26.43 -16.12
C ALA A 305 -0.27 26.43 -16.19
N ILE A 306 0.39 27.27 -15.40
CA ILE A 306 1.87 27.29 -15.27
C ILE A 306 2.35 25.95 -14.71
N GLY A 307 1.70 25.41 -13.69
CA GLY A 307 2.03 24.08 -13.15
C GLY A 307 1.96 22.99 -14.23
N CYS A 308 0.90 22.98 -15.02
CA CYS A 308 0.74 22.07 -16.17
C CYS A 308 1.83 22.28 -17.23
N ALA A 309 2.15 23.54 -17.55
CA ALA A 309 3.18 23.88 -18.53
C ALA A 309 4.57 23.44 -18.08
N VAL A 310 4.92 23.63 -16.80
CA VAL A 310 6.19 23.15 -16.21
C VAL A 310 6.27 21.62 -16.27
N ALA A 311 5.14 20.92 -16.09
CA ALA A 311 5.09 19.46 -16.27
C ALA A 311 5.28 19.00 -17.73
N GLY A 312 5.37 19.91 -18.69
CA GLY A 312 5.41 19.57 -20.12
C GLY A 312 4.07 19.05 -20.64
N GLY A 313 2.97 19.49 -20.02
CA GLY A 313 1.61 19.13 -20.40
C GLY A 313 1.26 19.56 -21.82
N HIS A 314 0.34 18.82 -22.45
CA HIS A 314 -0.22 19.18 -23.74
C HIS A 314 -0.98 20.51 -23.65
N PRO A 315 -1.02 21.36 -24.71
CA PRO A 315 -1.75 22.63 -24.69
C PRO A 315 -3.21 22.53 -24.24
N LEU A 316 -3.89 21.43 -24.60
CA LEU A 316 -5.25 21.14 -24.12
C LEU A 316 -5.32 20.89 -22.61
N SER A 317 -4.33 20.19 -22.04
CA SER A 317 -4.22 19.96 -20.60
C SER A 317 -3.98 21.28 -19.86
N ILE A 318 -3.17 22.18 -20.43
CA ILE A 318 -2.94 23.54 -19.89
C ILE A 318 -4.24 24.35 -19.89
N LEU A 319 -5.02 24.28 -20.98
CA LEU A 319 -6.32 24.95 -21.06
C LEU A 319 -7.31 24.39 -20.03
N VAL A 320 -7.37 23.05 -19.90
CA VAL A 320 -8.22 22.39 -18.90
C VAL A 320 -7.80 22.79 -17.48
N ALA A 321 -6.50 22.85 -17.19
CA ALA A 321 -5.97 23.33 -15.93
C ALA A 321 -6.46 24.76 -15.65
N PHE A 322 -6.30 25.67 -16.60
CA PHE A 322 -6.73 27.07 -16.45
C PHE A 322 -8.23 27.21 -16.11
N VAL A 323 -9.08 26.46 -16.80
CA VAL A 323 -10.54 26.53 -16.63
C VAL A 323 -11.01 25.84 -15.34
N ALA A 324 -10.37 24.73 -14.95
CA ALA A 324 -10.77 23.95 -13.79
C ALA A 324 -10.25 24.52 -12.46
N SER A 325 -9.10 25.21 -12.47
CA SER A 325 -8.45 25.72 -11.25
C SER A 325 -9.32 26.66 -10.40
N PRO A 326 -10.09 27.61 -10.97
CA PRO A 326 -10.98 28.47 -10.18
C PRO A 326 -12.13 27.73 -9.49
N ILE A 327 -12.51 26.57 -10.04
CA ILE A 327 -13.66 25.76 -9.59
C ILE A 327 -13.22 24.67 -8.60
N THR A 328 -11.96 24.23 -8.69
CA THR A 328 -11.35 23.20 -7.85
C THR A 328 -11.66 23.34 -6.34
N PRO A 329 -11.58 24.53 -5.73
CA PRO A 329 -11.82 24.71 -4.29
C PRO A 329 -13.29 24.50 -3.89
N LEU A 330 -14.21 24.63 -4.85
CA LEU A 330 -15.64 24.52 -4.65
C LEU A 330 -16.13 23.08 -4.82
N HIS A 331 -15.42 22.26 -5.60
CA HIS A 331 -15.81 20.88 -5.86
C HIS A 331 -14.60 19.97 -6.11
N PRO A 332 -14.27 19.03 -5.20
CA PRO A 332 -13.11 18.16 -5.32
C PRO A 332 -13.06 17.32 -6.60
N ALA A 333 -14.22 16.91 -7.14
CA ALA A 333 -14.25 16.16 -8.39
C ALA A 333 -13.86 17.00 -9.62
N LEU A 334 -13.85 18.33 -9.50
CA LEU A 334 -13.41 19.27 -10.54
C LEU A 334 -11.99 19.78 -10.29
N ALA A 335 -11.20 19.03 -9.53
CA ALA A 335 -9.81 19.37 -9.28
C ALA A 335 -9.03 19.48 -10.61
N SER A 336 -8.39 20.63 -10.80
CA SER A 336 -7.65 21.01 -12.00
C SER A 336 -6.53 20.02 -12.32
N GLY A 337 -5.80 19.55 -11.31
CA GLY A 337 -4.79 18.52 -11.50
C GLY A 337 -5.37 17.22 -12.04
N THR A 338 -6.51 16.78 -11.51
CA THR A 338 -7.19 15.56 -11.98
C THR A 338 -7.67 15.72 -13.41
N LEU A 339 -8.38 16.80 -13.72
CA LEU A 339 -8.93 17.03 -15.06
C LEU A 339 -7.82 17.25 -16.11
N SER A 340 -6.76 18.00 -15.77
CA SER A 340 -5.59 18.20 -16.63
C SER A 340 -4.84 16.89 -16.86
N ALA A 341 -4.59 16.09 -15.82
CA ALA A 341 -3.90 14.81 -15.96
C ALA A 341 -4.72 13.75 -16.71
N LEU A 342 -6.04 13.73 -16.52
CA LEU A 342 -6.94 12.88 -17.32
C LEU A 342 -6.90 13.25 -18.80
N THR A 343 -6.92 14.55 -19.09
CA THR A 343 -6.79 15.07 -20.47
C THR A 343 -5.43 14.68 -21.06
N GLU A 344 -4.36 14.81 -20.28
CA GLU A 344 -3.00 14.42 -20.66
C GLU A 344 -2.89 12.93 -20.97
N ALA A 345 -3.44 12.08 -20.09
CA ALA A 345 -3.45 10.64 -20.26
C ALA A 345 -4.26 10.23 -21.51
N TRP A 346 -5.40 10.87 -21.75
CA TRP A 346 -6.23 10.60 -22.93
C TRP A 346 -5.52 10.96 -24.24
N LEU A 347 -4.79 12.08 -24.26
CA LEU A 347 -4.10 12.57 -25.45
C LEU A 347 -2.80 11.81 -25.75
N ARG A 348 -1.97 11.56 -24.73
CA ARG A 348 -0.66 10.92 -24.92
C ARG A 348 -0.71 9.39 -24.87
N LYS A 349 -1.81 8.81 -24.38
CA LYS A 349 -2.07 7.37 -24.28
C LYS A 349 -0.86 6.61 -23.72
N PRO A 350 -0.58 6.70 -22.41
CA PRO A 350 0.51 5.96 -21.78
C PRO A 350 0.38 4.47 -22.08
N THR A 351 1.50 3.84 -22.44
CA THR A 351 1.52 2.44 -22.84
C THR A 351 1.99 1.52 -21.71
N TYR A 352 1.78 0.21 -21.88
CA TYR A 352 2.33 -0.80 -20.97
C TYR A 352 3.87 -0.71 -20.85
N ALA A 353 4.56 -0.42 -21.96
CA ALA A 353 6.02 -0.28 -21.96
C ALA A 353 6.48 0.94 -21.13
N ASP A 354 5.77 2.08 -21.25
CA ASP A 354 6.04 3.25 -20.39
C ASP A 354 5.84 2.89 -18.90
N PHE A 355 4.90 2.02 -18.59
CA PHE A 355 4.67 1.59 -17.21
C PHE A 355 5.80 0.70 -16.68
N MET A 356 6.25 -0.28 -17.48
CA MET A 356 7.36 -1.15 -17.10
C MET A 356 8.68 -0.38 -16.92
N ALA A 357 8.88 0.66 -17.72
CA ALA A 357 10.04 1.55 -17.60
C ALA A 357 9.91 2.61 -16.50
N LEU A 358 8.71 2.80 -15.92
CA LEU A 358 8.42 3.91 -15.00
C LEU A 358 9.40 3.98 -13.84
N ARG A 359 9.67 2.84 -13.19
CA ARG A 359 10.56 2.76 -12.02
C ARG A 359 11.97 3.25 -12.36
N ASP A 360 12.53 2.76 -13.45
CA ASP A 360 13.90 3.06 -13.84
C ASP A 360 13.99 4.52 -14.35
N ASP A 361 12.92 5.01 -15.01
CA ASP A 361 12.85 6.39 -15.47
C ASP A 361 12.73 7.40 -14.31
N VAL A 362 11.92 7.15 -13.28
CA VAL A 362 11.70 8.13 -12.18
C VAL A 362 12.88 8.29 -11.22
N GLN A 363 13.87 7.39 -11.27
CA GLN A 363 15.14 7.54 -10.56
C GLN A 363 15.96 8.72 -11.10
N HIS A 364 15.70 9.15 -12.33
CA HIS A 364 16.35 10.29 -12.94
C HIS A 364 15.36 11.44 -13.14
N ILE A 365 15.78 12.68 -12.81
CA ILE A 365 14.94 13.88 -12.96
C ILE A 365 14.39 13.99 -14.39
N THR A 366 15.20 13.66 -15.40
CA THR A 366 14.75 13.73 -16.80
C THR A 366 13.70 12.68 -17.16
N GLY A 367 13.65 11.54 -16.47
CA GLY A 367 12.69 10.48 -16.74
C GLY A 367 11.26 10.86 -16.35
N TRP A 368 11.09 11.74 -15.35
CA TRP A 368 9.78 12.35 -15.03
C TRP A 368 9.15 13.10 -16.21
N TRP A 369 9.99 13.73 -17.04
CA TRP A 369 9.55 14.39 -18.25
C TRP A 369 9.60 13.51 -19.48
N LYS A 370 10.26 12.36 -19.52
CA LYS A 370 10.33 11.50 -20.71
C LYS A 370 9.24 10.43 -20.71
N ASN A 371 9.03 9.80 -19.57
CA ASN A 371 8.07 8.72 -19.41
C ASN A 371 6.63 9.25 -19.43
N ARG A 372 5.76 8.66 -20.25
CA ARG A 372 4.38 9.15 -20.42
C ARG A 372 3.55 9.02 -19.14
N VAL A 373 3.77 7.96 -18.37
CA VAL A 373 3.07 7.74 -17.09
C VAL A 373 3.58 8.73 -16.04
N ALA A 374 4.90 8.87 -15.90
CA ALA A 374 5.49 9.83 -14.96
C ALA A 374 5.04 11.27 -15.25
N ARG A 375 4.95 11.64 -16.54
CA ARG A 375 4.52 12.98 -16.96
C ARG A 375 3.06 13.25 -16.62
N VAL A 376 2.17 12.27 -16.73
CA VAL A 376 0.76 12.40 -16.30
C VAL A 376 0.68 12.67 -14.80
N LEU A 377 1.48 11.96 -13.99
CA LEU A 377 1.56 12.19 -12.54
C LEU A 377 2.14 13.56 -12.23
N LEU A 378 3.22 13.95 -12.91
CA LEU A 378 3.84 15.26 -12.77
C LEU A 378 2.85 16.39 -13.10
N ASN A 379 2.06 16.22 -14.17
CA ASN A 379 1.01 17.16 -14.54
C ASN A 379 -0.04 17.28 -13.43
N PHE A 380 -0.51 16.16 -12.87
CA PHE A 380 -1.42 16.16 -11.73
C PHE A 380 -0.86 16.97 -10.54
N PHE A 381 0.37 16.67 -10.13
CA PHE A 381 0.97 17.28 -8.95
C PHE A 381 1.27 18.77 -9.14
N LEU A 382 1.94 19.15 -10.23
CA LEU A 382 2.33 20.54 -10.46
C LEU A 382 1.12 21.44 -10.74
N THR A 383 0.10 20.95 -11.46
CA THR A 383 -1.16 21.68 -11.66
C THR A 383 -1.91 21.87 -10.33
N SER A 384 -1.98 20.83 -9.50
CA SER A 384 -2.63 20.91 -8.18
C SER A 384 -1.89 21.88 -7.26
N LEU A 385 -0.55 21.84 -7.25
CA LEU A 385 0.29 22.74 -6.49
C LEU A 385 0.11 24.20 -6.93
N GLY A 386 0.18 24.46 -8.24
CA GLY A 386 -0.06 25.79 -8.79
C GLY A 386 -1.45 26.32 -8.40
N THR A 387 -2.48 25.47 -8.51
CA THR A 387 -3.85 25.82 -8.10
C THR A 387 -3.93 26.13 -6.61
N ALA A 388 -3.30 25.30 -5.76
CA ALA A 388 -3.28 25.52 -4.32
C ALA A 388 -2.62 26.87 -3.97
N ILE A 389 -1.47 27.20 -4.56
CA ILE A 389 -0.83 28.52 -4.39
C ILE A 389 -1.77 29.64 -4.85
N GLY A 390 -2.49 29.43 -5.96
CA GLY A 390 -3.52 30.37 -6.45
C GLY A 390 -4.68 30.57 -5.47
N VAL A 391 -5.12 29.52 -4.78
CA VAL A 391 -6.17 29.61 -3.77
C VAL A 391 -5.70 30.42 -2.57
N TRP A 392 -4.47 30.18 -2.10
CA TRP A 392 -3.89 30.94 -0.99
C TRP A 392 -3.72 32.42 -1.35
N THR A 393 -3.12 32.71 -2.51
CA THR A 393 -2.88 34.08 -2.96
C THR A 393 -4.18 34.84 -3.25
N GLY A 394 -5.13 34.21 -3.95
CA GLY A 394 -6.46 34.77 -4.22
C GLY A 394 -7.28 34.96 -2.94
N GLY A 395 -7.25 34.00 -2.03
CA GLY A 395 -7.95 34.05 -0.74
C GLY A 395 -7.40 35.16 0.17
N LEU A 396 -6.08 35.29 0.28
CA LEU A 396 -5.44 36.37 1.05
C LEU A 396 -5.80 37.75 0.51
N LYS A 397 -5.83 37.90 -0.83
CA LYS A 397 -6.20 39.16 -1.46
C LYS A 397 -7.68 39.49 -1.23
N MET A 398 -8.56 38.50 -1.33
CA MET A 398 -9.98 38.64 -1.02
C MET A 398 -10.20 39.04 0.44
N LEU A 399 -9.46 38.46 1.40
CA LEU A 399 -9.46 38.89 2.80
C LEU A 399 -9.01 40.35 2.95
N GLY A 400 -7.96 40.76 2.24
CA GLY A 400 -7.48 42.14 2.24
C GLY A 400 -8.55 43.15 1.83
N THR A 401 -9.37 42.83 0.82
CA THR A 401 -10.49 43.67 0.37
C THR A 401 -11.73 43.57 1.26
N LEU A 402 -11.90 42.46 1.99
CA LEU A 402 -13.01 42.27 2.93
C LEU A 402 -12.83 43.05 4.25
N PHE A 403 -11.57 43.16 4.70
CA PHE A 403 -11.21 43.71 6.01
C PHE A 403 -10.40 45.01 5.97
N GLY A 404 -9.93 45.44 4.81
CA GLY A 404 -9.34 46.76 4.55
C GLY A 404 -10.32 47.64 3.79
#